data_AF-A0A2T9Z9W8-F1
#
_entry.id   AF-A0A2T9Z9W8-F1
#
_cell.length_a   1.000
_cell.length_b   1.000
_cell.length_c   1.000
_cell.angle_alpha   90.00
_cell.angle_beta   90.00
_cell.angle_gamma   90.00
#
_symmetry.space_group_name_H-M   'P 1'
#
loop_
_entity.id
_entity.type
_entity.pdbx_description
1 polymer ?
#
loop_
_entity_poly.entity_id
_entity_poly.type
_entity_poly.pdbx_seq_one_letter_code
_entity_poly.pdbx_strand_id
1 'polypeptide(L)'
;MALKDEKNYSIILLVYAILSESKKNHTHGYMIESKCRMMDGFDDFSADIIHNEEKFMIFQCKITTKDFALGRTQLKTNMVNGGYPHGILICGEKAEIYTLDISKDDSVPVFEHEYDNNSQLHELIQFIRDL
;
A
#
# COMPACT_ATOMS: atom_id res chain seq x y z
N MET A 1 -23.20 2.58 6.35
CA MET A 1 -22.14 3.57 6.61
C MET A 1 -21.22 3.07 7.71
N ALA A 2 -21.68 2.92 8.97
CA ALA A 2 -20.84 2.45 10.08
C ALA A 2 -19.91 1.25 9.80
N LEU A 3 -20.42 0.14 9.24
CA LEU A 3 -19.60 -1.06 8.94
C LEU A 3 -18.52 -0.82 7.86
N LYS A 4 -18.77 0.09 6.91
CA LYS A 4 -17.82 0.43 5.85
C LYS A 4 -16.67 1.23 6.44
N ASP A 5 -17.02 2.21 7.28
CA ASP A 5 -16.07 3.09 7.96
C ASP A 5 -15.20 2.30 8.95
N GLU A 6 -15.79 1.35 9.69
CA GLU A 6 -15.06 0.41 10.56
C GLU A 6 -14.06 -0.47 9.79
N LYS A 7 -14.45 -0.99 8.63
CA LYS A 7 -13.54 -1.79 7.79
C LYS A 7 -12.40 -0.95 7.23
N ASN A 8 -12.70 0.26 6.75
CA ASN A 8 -11.67 1.21 6.32
C ASN A 8 -10.67 1.49 7.44
N TYR A 9 -11.17 1.81 8.63
CA TYR A 9 -10.33 2.05 9.80
C TYR A 9 -9.47 0.82 10.15
N SER A 10 -10.05 -0.37 10.08
CA SER A 10 -9.33 -1.62 10.36
C SER A 10 -8.18 -1.87 9.37
N ILE A 11 -8.38 -1.56 8.08
CA ILE A 11 -7.33 -1.69 7.05
C ILE A 11 -6.23 -0.66 7.27
N ILE A 12 -6.58 0.56 7.66
CA ILE A 12 -5.60 1.60 7.99
C ILE A 12 -4.73 1.13 9.17
N LEU A 13 -5.35 0.61 10.23
CA LEU A 13 -4.63 0.05 11.37
C LEU A 13 -3.74 -1.13 10.97
N LEU A 14 -4.20 -2.01 10.07
CA LEU A 14 -3.40 -3.11 9.54
C LEU A 14 -2.15 -2.58 8.83
N VAL A 15 -2.26 -1.56 7.98
CA VAL A 15 -1.10 -0.95 7.30
C VAL A 15 -0.11 -0.38 8.31
N TYR A 16 -0.58 0.38 9.30
CA TYR A 16 0.31 0.91 10.34
C TYR A 16 0.98 -0.20 11.16
N ALA A 17 0.26 -1.28 11.47
CA ALA A 17 0.84 -2.43 12.16
C ALA A 17 1.93 -3.11 11.30
N ILE A 18 1.67 -3.36 10.02
CA ILE A 18 2.65 -3.91 9.07
C ILE A 18 3.89 -3.02 9.01
N LEU A 19 3.71 -1.70 8.86
CA LEU A 19 4.82 -0.73 8.80
C LEU A 19 5.61 -0.69 10.11
N SER A 20 4.94 -0.81 11.25
CA SER A 20 5.60 -0.85 12.55
C SER A 20 6.44 -2.12 12.72
N GLU A 21 5.87 -3.29 12.44
CA GLU A 21 6.54 -4.58 12.57
C GLU A 21 7.67 -4.75 11.54
N SER A 22 7.54 -4.17 10.35
CA SER A 22 8.59 -4.16 9.32
C SER A 22 9.65 -3.09 9.55
N LYS A 23 9.54 -2.26 10.60
CA LYS A 23 10.45 -1.14 10.90
C LYS A 23 10.48 -0.05 9.82
N LYS A 24 9.36 0.16 9.12
CA LYS A 24 9.16 1.23 8.13
C LYS A 24 8.24 2.33 8.68
N ASN A 25 8.53 2.82 9.88
CA ASN A 25 7.76 3.85 10.58
C ASN A 25 8.64 5.00 11.09
N HIS A 26 8.03 6.00 11.71
CA HIS A 26 8.70 7.24 12.15
C HIS A 26 9.84 7.00 13.15
N THR A 27 9.76 5.98 14.00
CA THR A 27 10.84 5.66 14.94
C THR A 27 12.08 5.11 14.24
N HIS A 28 11.96 4.72 12.97
CA HIS A 28 13.03 4.23 12.12
C HIS A 28 13.32 5.18 10.94
N GLY A 29 12.89 6.44 11.01
CA GLY A 29 13.21 7.47 10.02
C GLY A 29 12.25 7.55 8.82
N TYR A 30 11.17 6.78 8.80
CA TYR A 30 10.17 6.82 7.73
C TYR A 30 9.02 7.77 8.06
N MET A 31 8.68 8.66 7.13
CA MET A 31 7.48 9.48 7.21
C MET A 31 6.32 8.79 6.50
N ILE A 32 5.15 8.78 7.13
CA ILE A 32 3.93 8.18 6.59
C ILE A 32 2.91 9.29 6.39
N GLU A 33 2.48 9.50 5.14
CA GLU A 33 1.43 10.44 4.78
C GLU A 33 0.19 9.67 4.33
N SER A 34 -0.86 9.67 5.14
CA SER A 34 -2.15 9.09 4.78
C SER A 34 -2.96 10.05 3.92
N LYS A 35 -3.47 9.57 2.78
CA LYS A 35 -4.43 10.29 1.94
C LYS A 35 -5.75 9.54 1.95
N CYS A 36 -6.80 10.22 2.39
CA CYS A 36 -8.17 9.76 2.25
C CYS A 36 -8.85 10.61 1.18
N ARG A 37 -9.30 9.99 0.09
CA ARG A 37 -10.11 10.66 -0.93
C ARG A 37 -11.53 10.13 -0.84
N MET A 38 -12.48 11.02 -0.58
CA MET A 38 -13.89 10.73 -0.79
C MET A 38 -14.26 11.04 -2.24
N MET A 39 -14.47 10.00 -3.05
CA MET A 39 -15.05 10.15 -4.39
C MET A 39 -16.31 9.29 -4.48
N ASP A 40 -17.44 9.90 -4.84
CA ASP A 40 -18.72 9.21 -5.07
C ASP A 40 -19.17 8.27 -3.93
N GLY A 41 -18.88 8.63 -2.67
CA GLY A 41 -19.23 7.81 -1.49
C GLY A 41 -18.34 6.58 -1.30
N PHE A 42 -17.22 6.48 -2.01
CA PHE A 42 -16.14 5.53 -1.76
C PHE A 42 -14.98 6.25 -1.07
N ASP A 43 -14.67 5.79 0.15
CA ASP A 43 -13.42 6.16 0.80
C ASP A 43 -12.30 5.35 0.15
N ASP A 44 -11.42 6.05 -0.54
CA ASP A 44 -10.19 5.48 -1.03
C ASP A 44 -9.04 5.94 -0.13
N PHE A 45 -8.32 4.98 0.44
CA PHE A 45 -7.18 5.26 1.31
C PHE A 45 -5.89 4.84 0.63
N SER A 46 -4.92 5.75 0.63
CA SER A 46 -3.53 5.42 0.34
C SER A 46 -2.63 5.91 1.47
N ALA A 47 -1.50 5.23 1.66
CA ALA A 47 -0.43 5.69 2.53
C ALA A 47 0.86 5.80 1.73
N ASP A 48 1.43 6.98 1.72
CA ASP A 48 2.70 7.29 1.07
C ASP A 48 3.79 7.16 2.13
N ILE A 49 4.82 6.37 1.85
CA ILE A 49 5.94 6.10 2.76
C ILE A 49 7.17 6.76 2.15
N ILE A 50 7.78 7.65 2.92
CA ILE A 50 8.88 8.52 2.50
C ILE A 50 10.06 8.25 3.42
N HIS A 51 11.26 8.14 2.85
CA HIS A 51 12.49 7.94 3.61
C HIS A 51 13.57 8.83 3.01
N ASN A 52 14.26 9.62 3.86
CA ASN A 52 15.26 10.59 3.41
C ASN A 52 14.77 11.52 2.29
N GLU A 53 13.54 12.04 2.43
CA GLU A 53 12.88 12.92 1.44
C GLU A 53 12.51 12.24 0.11
N GLU A 54 12.82 10.96 -0.07
CA GLU A 54 12.51 10.18 -1.27
C GLU A 54 11.25 9.32 -1.10
N LYS A 55 10.52 9.14 -2.20
CA LYS A 55 9.35 8.25 -2.25
C LYS A 55 9.81 6.80 -2.20
N PHE A 56 9.54 6.11 -1.10
CA PHE A 56 10.00 4.75 -0.85
C PHE A 56 8.95 3.71 -1.27
N MET A 57 7.72 3.85 -0.78
CA MET A 57 6.65 2.91 -1.04
C MET A 57 5.28 3.60 -0.99
N ILE A 58 4.30 3.04 -1.70
CA ILE A 58 2.90 3.43 -1.55
C ILE A 58 1.99 2.23 -1.28
N PHE A 59 1.11 2.37 -0.30
CA PHE A 59 -0.01 1.47 -0.08
C PHE A 59 -1.27 2.01 -0.74
N GLN A 60 -1.98 1.16 -1.48
CA GLN A 60 -3.33 1.39 -1.95
C GLN A 60 -4.26 0.43 -1.20
N CYS A 61 -5.18 0.96 -0.41
CA CYS A 61 -6.06 0.15 0.44
C CYS A 61 -7.44 0.01 -0.17
N LYS A 62 -8.01 -1.20 -0.06
CA LYS A 62 -9.37 -1.53 -0.48
C LYS A 62 -10.09 -2.32 0.60
N ILE A 63 -11.41 -2.17 0.66
CA ILE A 63 -12.24 -2.87 1.65
C ILE A 63 -12.22 -4.38 1.39
N THR A 64 -12.34 -4.77 0.12
CA THR A 64 -12.37 -6.18 -0.29
C THR A 64 -11.57 -6.40 -1.57
N THR A 65 -11.31 -7.67 -1.89
CA THR A 65 -10.71 -8.10 -3.16
C THR A 65 -11.56 -7.76 -4.39
N LYS A 66 -12.87 -7.50 -4.23
CA LYS A 66 -13.73 -7.09 -5.35
C LYS A 66 -13.30 -5.76 -5.97
N ASP A 67 -12.67 -4.90 -5.17
CA ASP A 67 -12.22 -3.57 -5.61
C ASP A 67 -10.77 -3.59 -6.13
N PHE A 68 -10.10 -4.74 -6.18
CA PHE A 68 -8.70 -4.85 -6.60
C PHE A 68 -8.49 -4.52 -8.07
N ALA A 69 -9.47 -4.76 -8.94
CA ALA A 69 -9.35 -4.36 -10.34
C ALA A 69 -9.16 -2.84 -10.48
N LEU A 70 -9.97 -2.05 -9.76
CA LEU A 70 -9.82 -0.60 -9.66
C LEU A 70 -8.55 -0.21 -8.89
N GLY A 71 -8.29 -0.89 -7.77
CA GLY A 71 -7.12 -0.65 -6.92
C GLY A 71 -5.79 -0.83 -7.66
N ARG A 72 -5.67 -1.81 -8.56
CA ARG A 72 -4.49 -1.98 -9.41
C ARG A 72 -4.28 -0.77 -10.32
N THR A 73 -5.32 -0.32 -11.01
CA THR A 73 -5.23 0.85 -11.89
C THR A 73 -4.78 2.09 -11.11
N GLN A 74 -5.36 2.32 -9.93
CA GLN A 74 -5.01 3.46 -9.09
C GLN A 74 -3.60 3.35 -8.53
N LEU A 75 -3.22 2.19 -7.98
CA LEU A 75 -1.88 1.96 -7.46
C LEU A 75 -0.83 2.21 -8.54
N LYS A 76 -0.97 1.58 -9.71
CA LYS A 76 -0.01 1.72 -10.80
C LYS A 76 0.12 3.16 -11.28
N THR A 77 -1.00 3.88 -11.40
CA THR A 77 -1.02 5.30 -11.75
C THR A 77 -0.28 6.14 -10.70
N ASN A 78 -0.53 5.88 -9.41
CA ASN A 78 0.13 6.61 -8.33
C ASN A 78 1.62 6.28 -8.23
N MET A 79 2.03 5.03 -8.51
CA MET A 79 3.43 4.64 -8.56
C MET A 79 4.19 5.40 -9.64
N VAL A 80 3.66 5.46 -10.87
CA VAL A 80 4.28 6.17 -11.99
C VAL A 80 4.32 7.68 -11.72
N ASN A 81 3.17 8.28 -11.38
CA ASN A 81 3.09 9.73 -11.19
C ASN A 81 3.86 10.23 -9.95
N GLY A 82 3.97 9.38 -8.93
CA GLY A 82 4.65 9.70 -7.68
C GLY A 82 6.11 9.28 -7.64
N GLY A 83 6.57 8.45 -8.58
CA GLY A 83 7.93 7.89 -8.55
C GLY A 83 8.14 6.90 -7.39
N TYR A 84 7.14 6.06 -7.09
CA TYR A 84 7.28 5.03 -6.03
C TYR A 84 7.85 3.73 -6.62
N PRO A 85 9.05 3.28 -6.20
CA PRO A 85 9.63 2.04 -6.69
C PRO A 85 8.90 0.79 -6.18
N HIS A 86 8.21 0.89 -5.03
CA HIS A 86 7.44 -0.20 -4.44
C HIS A 86 5.98 0.19 -4.20
N GLY A 87 5.06 -0.69 -4.57
CA GLY A 87 3.62 -0.48 -4.41
C GLY A 87 2.94 -1.71 -3.83
N ILE A 88 2.04 -1.50 -2.87
CA ILE A 88 1.30 -2.58 -2.21
C ILE A 88 -0.20 -2.29 -2.31
N LEU A 89 -0.94 -3.16 -2.98
CA LEU A 89 -2.40 -3.14 -2.97
C LEU A 89 -2.89 -4.09 -1.89
N ILE A 90 -3.62 -3.60 -0.89
CA ILE A 90 -3.98 -4.40 0.29
C ILE A 90 -5.47 -4.26 0.66
N CYS A 91 -6.04 -5.36 1.15
CA CYS A 91 -7.26 -5.38 1.95
C CYS A 91 -7.04 -6.25 3.19
N GLY A 92 -8.10 -6.50 3.98
CA GLY A 92 -7.99 -7.37 5.16
C GLY A 92 -7.50 -8.79 4.84
N GLU A 93 -7.87 -9.33 3.67
CA GLU A 93 -7.64 -10.75 3.32
C GLU A 93 -6.38 -10.97 2.48
N LYS A 94 -5.92 -9.97 1.72
CA LYS A 94 -4.90 -10.16 0.67
C LYS A 94 -4.04 -8.93 0.48
N ALA A 95 -2.77 -9.13 0.09
CA ALA A 95 -1.90 -8.10 -0.46
C ALA A 95 -1.32 -8.50 -1.84
N GLU A 96 -1.17 -7.55 -2.76
CA GLU A 96 -0.44 -7.70 -4.03
C GLU A 96 0.73 -6.71 -4.07
N ILE A 97 1.91 -7.17 -4.45
CA ILE A 97 3.15 -6.40 -4.54
C ILE A 97 3.43 -6.03 -6.00
N TYR A 98 3.86 -4.79 -6.18
CA TYR A 98 4.27 -4.23 -7.46
C TYR A 98 5.60 -3.50 -7.32
N THR A 99 6.43 -3.58 -8.37
CA THR A 99 7.70 -2.87 -8.48
C THR A 99 7.74 -1.98 -9.71
N LEU A 100 8.41 -0.84 -9.61
CA LEU A 100 8.64 0.11 -10.69
C LEU A 100 10.13 0.47 -10.77
N ASP A 101 10.71 0.36 -11.95
CA ASP A 101 12.09 0.79 -12.22
C ASP A 101 12.13 2.29 -12.50
N ILE A 102 12.20 3.09 -11.44
CA ILE A 102 12.20 4.55 -11.50
C ILE A 102 13.42 5.15 -12.23
N SER A 103 14.42 4.34 -12.61
CA SER A 103 15.56 4.78 -13.42
C SER A 103 15.26 4.89 -14.92
N LYS A 104 14.09 4.40 -15.36
CA LYS A 104 13.64 4.41 -16.76
C LYS A 104 12.31 5.14 -16.89
N ASP A 105 12.30 6.20 -17.69
CA ASP A 105 11.13 7.07 -17.88
C ASP A 105 9.89 6.34 -18.42
N ASP A 106 10.08 5.31 -19.25
CA ASP A 106 8.98 4.53 -19.87
C ASP A 106 8.66 3.23 -19.09
N SER A 107 9.18 3.07 -17.88
CA SER A 107 8.91 1.88 -17.07
C SER A 107 7.45 1.83 -16.61
N VAL A 108 6.93 0.61 -16.48
CA VAL A 108 5.57 0.36 -15.99
C VAL A 108 5.61 -0.55 -14.76
N PRO A 109 4.70 -0.36 -13.78
CA PRO A 109 4.70 -1.22 -12.61
C PRO A 109 4.35 -2.67 -12.95
N VAL A 110 5.21 -3.58 -12.51
CA VAL A 110 5.09 -5.02 -12.74
C VAL A 110 4.61 -5.69 -11.45
N PHE A 111 3.69 -6.65 -11.59
CA PHE A 111 3.27 -7.49 -10.48
C PHE A 111 4.41 -8.44 -10.10
N GLU A 112 4.74 -8.51 -8.82
CA GLU A 112 5.82 -9.36 -8.31
C GLU A 112 5.28 -10.56 -7.54
N HIS A 113 4.41 -10.33 -6.56
CA HIS A 113 3.94 -11.37 -5.66
C HIS A 113 2.58 -11.05 -5.04
N GLU A 114 1.89 -12.07 -4.52
CA GLU A 114 0.68 -11.91 -3.71
C GLU A 114 0.78 -12.70 -2.40
N TYR A 115 0.22 -12.15 -1.33
CA TYR A 115 0.16 -12.80 -0.01
C TYR A 115 -1.29 -12.94 0.45
N ASP A 116 -1.64 -14.10 1.00
CA ASP A 116 -2.86 -14.28 1.80
C ASP A 116 -2.59 -13.78 3.22
N ASN A 117 -3.25 -12.69 3.63
CA ASN A 117 -3.00 -12.08 4.93
C ASN A 117 -3.47 -12.95 6.11
N ASN A 118 -4.31 -13.96 5.88
CA ASN A 118 -4.75 -14.86 6.94
C ASN A 118 -3.68 -15.89 7.33
N SER A 119 -2.76 -16.20 6.42
CA SER A 119 -1.74 -17.25 6.62
C SER A 119 -0.30 -16.76 6.43
N GLN A 120 -0.09 -15.73 5.61
CA GLN A 120 1.21 -15.26 5.15
C GLN A 120 1.52 -13.80 5.52
N LEU A 121 0.75 -13.18 6.43
CA LEU A 121 1.01 -11.81 6.88
C LEU A 121 2.45 -11.61 7.41
N HIS A 122 2.99 -12.63 8.07
CA HIS A 122 4.37 -12.60 8.56
C HIS A 122 5.41 -12.58 7.42
N GLU A 123 5.14 -13.26 6.31
CA GLU A 123 5.98 -13.24 5.11
C GLU A 123 5.93 -11.86 4.44
N LEU A 124 4.73 -11.26 4.34
CA LEU A 124 4.56 -9.89 3.85
C LEU A 124 5.35 -8.88 4.70
N ILE A 125 5.26 -8.97 6.03
CA ILE A 125 6.00 -8.10 6.96
C ILE A 125 7.51 -8.28 6.76
N GLN A 126 7.98 -9.52 6.60
CA GLN A 126 9.39 -9.81 6.38
C GLN A 126 9.87 -9.27 5.02
N PHE A 127 9.09 -9.45 3.95
CA PHE A 127 9.37 -8.85 2.65
C PHE A 127 9.54 -7.33 2.75
N ILE A 128 8.59 -6.63 3.39
CA ILE A 128 8.65 -5.17 3.55
C ILE A 128 9.86 -4.75 4.39
N ARG A 129 10.24 -5.54 5.40
CA ARG A 129 11.41 -5.26 6.24
C ARG A 129 12.70 -5.24 5.44
N ASP A 130 12.81 -6.15 4.47
CA ASP A 130 14.03 -6.41 3.68
C ASP A 130 14.21 -5.46 2.48
N LEU A 131 13.19 -4.65 2.16
CA LEU A 131 13.28 -3.52 1.21
C LEU A 131 14.10 -2.34 1.78
#